data_AF-A0A653CMY8-F1
#
_entry.id   AF-A0A653CMY8-F1
#
_cell.length_a   1.000
_cell.length_b   1.000
_cell.length_c   1.000
_cell.angle_alpha   90.00
_cell.angle_beta   90.00
_cell.angle_gamma   90.00
#
_symmetry.space_group_name_H-M   'P 1'
#
loop_
_entity.id
_entity.type
_entity.pdbx_description
1 polymer ?
#
loop_
_entity_poly.entity_id
_entity_poly.type
_entity_poly.pdbx_seq_one_letter_code
_entity_poly.pdbx_strand_id
1 'polypeptide(L)'
;MPDLRQVERITSEINRIQHRIENIETNLGNIDSVRKQYEEMEEKHKNCAELIQCLKSDIRELRTALEQRNLHYQKTEKYFVATIKCYFSKILESRQFKGYIDIKKEEKTLELVVQPQHGSQGTTTTANLSGGERSFSTVAFLYSLWQCMEFPFYFLDEFDVYMDKLNRTKVIDILVHHAKSRPQLQFVFLTPQDVSFISKDVSILRLADPERIRAE
;
A
#
# COMPACT_ATOMS: atom_id res chain seq x y z
N MET A 1 80.43 15.22 -58.13
CA MET A 1 79.31 14.26 -58.05
C MET A 1 79.38 13.63 -56.66
N PRO A 2 78.32 13.69 -55.84
CA PRO A 2 78.40 13.24 -54.45
C PRO A 2 78.58 11.72 -54.38
N ASP A 3 79.39 11.31 -53.41
CA ASP A 3 79.81 9.95 -53.11
C ASP A 3 78.60 9.01 -52.94
N LEU A 4 78.38 8.15 -53.94
CA LEU A 4 77.31 7.16 -53.95
C LEU A 4 77.63 6.09 -52.91
N ARG A 5 76.90 6.12 -51.79
CA ARG A 5 76.99 5.09 -50.74
C ARG A 5 76.89 3.69 -51.37
N GLN A 6 77.91 2.86 -51.12
CA GLN A 6 77.94 1.47 -51.59
C GLN A 6 76.71 0.70 -51.12
N VAL A 7 76.10 -0.06 -52.05
CA VAL A 7 74.86 -0.81 -51.83
C VAL A 7 74.97 -1.72 -50.60
N GLU A 8 76.08 -2.43 -50.42
CA GLU A 8 76.31 -3.31 -49.26
C GLU A 8 76.24 -2.60 -47.91
N ARG A 9 76.69 -1.34 -47.83
CA ARG A 9 76.58 -0.53 -46.60
C ARG A 9 75.14 -0.16 -46.30
N ILE A 10 74.35 0.13 -47.32
CA ILE A 10 72.92 0.42 -47.16
C ILE A 10 72.18 -0.85 -46.73
N THR A 11 72.47 -2.00 -47.34
CA THR A 11 71.83 -3.27 -46.99
C THR A 11 72.12 -3.69 -45.56
N SER A 12 73.36 -3.50 -45.09
CA SER A 12 73.75 -3.80 -43.72
C SER A 12 73.14 -2.83 -42.69
N GLU A 13 72.97 -1.54 -43.04
CA GLU A 13 72.21 -0.59 -42.23
C GLU A 13 70.72 -0.96 -42.15
N ILE A 14 70.10 -1.34 -43.26
CA ILE A 14 68.69 -1.78 -43.31
C ILE A 14 68.48 -2.99 -42.40
N ASN A 15 69.33 -4.02 -42.51
CA ASN A 15 69.21 -5.22 -41.66
C ASN A 15 69.39 -4.90 -40.18
N ARG A 16 70.30 -3.99 -39.83
CA ARG A 16 70.49 -3.52 -38.44
C ARG A 16 69.26 -2.78 -37.91
N ILE A 17 68.64 -1.95 -38.74
CA ILE A 17 67.44 -1.20 -38.37
C ILE A 17 66.25 -2.16 -38.24
N GLN A 18 66.08 -3.12 -39.16
CA GLN A 18 65.04 -4.14 -39.08
C GLN A 18 65.15 -4.99 -37.82
N HIS A 19 66.34 -5.47 -37.46
CA HIS A 19 66.53 -6.20 -36.20
C HIS A 19 66.30 -5.36 -34.96
N ARG A 20 66.60 -4.04 -35.00
CA ARG A 20 66.24 -3.13 -33.90
C ARG A 20 64.73 -2.96 -33.79
N ILE A 21 64.02 -2.87 -34.92
CA ILE A 21 62.56 -2.80 -34.94
C ILE A 21 61.96 -4.09 -34.37
N GLU A 22 62.39 -5.26 -34.83
CA GLU A 22 61.93 -6.56 -34.30
C GLU A 22 62.19 -6.71 -32.80
N ASN A 23 63.38 -6.31 -32.31
CA ASN A 23 63.69 -6.36 -30.88
C ASN A 23 62.85 -5.39 -30.05
N ILE A 24 62.47 -4.25 -30.63
CA ILE A 24 61.59 -3.27 -29.97
C ILE A 24 60.15 -3.82 -29.95
N GLU A 25 59.66 -4.37 -31.06
CA GLU A 25 58.32 -4.97 -31.17
C GLU A 25 58.14 -6.19 -30.26
N THR A 26 59.20 -6.99 -30.08
CA THR A 26 59.19 -8.15 -29.15
C THR A 26 59.28 -7.75 -27.68
N ASN A 27 60.01 -6.68 -27.32
CA ASN A 27 60.15 -6.25 -25.92
C ASN A 27 59.02 -5.32 -25.44
N LEU A 28 58.40 -4.51 -26.30
CA LEU A 28 57.33 -3.58 -25.95
C LEU A 28 55.92 -4.08 -26.32
N GLY A 29 55.83 -5.21 -27.04
CA GLY A 29 54.61 -5.62 -27.70
C GLY A 29 54.34 -4.79 -28.96
N ASN A 30 53.56 -5.34 -29.89
CA ASN A 30 53.18 -4.64 -31.11
C ASN A 30 52.43 -3.34 -30.74
N ILE A 31 52.95 -2.17 -31.12
CA ILE A 31 52.40 -0.84 -30.78
C ILE A 31 50.92 -0.74 -31.17
N ASP A 32 50.54 -1.38 -32.27
CA ASP A 32 49.14 -1.41 -32.71
C ASP A 32 48.24 -2.21 -31.76
N SER A 33 48.76 -3.26 -31.13
CA SER A 33 48.02 -4.03 -30.12
C SER A 33 47.81 -3.24 -28.83
N VAL A 34 48.81 -2.45 -28.42
CA VAL A 34 48.73 -1.58 -27.23
C VAL A 34 47.76 -0.43 -27.49
N ARG A 35 47.81 0.18 -28.68
CA ARG A 35 46.84 1.21 -29.09
C ARG A 35 45.42 0.68 -29.05
N LYS A 36 45.17 -0.50 -29.64
CA LYS A 36 43.85 -1.12 -29.64
C LYS A 36 43.34 -1.42 -28.23
N GLN A 37 44.20 -1.94 -27.35
CA GLN A 37 43.83 -2.17 -25.95
C GLN A 37 43.51 -0.87 -25.21
N TYR A 38 44.24 0.21 -25.51
CA TYR A 38 43.96 1.52 -24.95
C TYR A 38 42.60 2.04 -25.41
N GLU A 39 42.30 1.99 -26.72
CA GLU A 39 41.02 2.40 -27.29
C GLU A 39 39.84 1.61 -26.69
N GLU A 40 40.00 0.28 -26.56
CA GLU A 40 38.99 -0.58 -25.91
C GLU A 40 38.77 -0.22 -24.43
N MET A 41 39.83 0.11 -23.70
CA MET A 41 39.74 0.49 -22.29
C MET A 41 39.15 1.90 -22.13
N GLU A 42 39.47 2.83 -23.02
CA GLU A 42 38.89 4.17 -23.07
C GLU A 42 37.39 4.12 -23.36
N GLU A 43 36.97 3.31 -24.33
CA GLU A 43 35.54 3.09 -24.63
C GLU A 43 34.80 2.49 -23.42
N LYS A 44 35.37 1.46 -22.78
CA LYS A 44 34.83 0.88 -21.54
C LYS A 44 34.73 1.91 -20.43
N HIS A 45 35.76 2.74 -20.26
CA HIS A 45 35.76 3.79 -19.24
C HIS A 45 34.63 4.80 -19.49
N LYS A 46 34.48 5.26 -20.75
CA LYS A 46 33.41 6.18 -21.15
C LYS A 46 32.03 5.58 -20.89
N ASN A 47 31.78 4.35 -21.32
CA ASN A 47 30.50 3.65 -21.10
C ASN A 47 30.20 3.49 -19.60
N CYS A 48 31.20 3.13 -18.79
CA CYS A 48 31.04 3.06 -17.33
C CYS A 48 30.75 4.42 -16.71
N ALA A 49 31.40 5.49 -17.17
CA ALA A 49 31.18 6.85 -16.66
C ALA A 49 29.76 7.33 -16.97
N GLU A 50 29.27 7.10 -18.20
CA GLU A 50 27.90 7.39 -18.60
C GLU A 50 26.89 6.58 -17.77
N LEU A 51 27.13 5.28 -17.57
CA LEU A 51 26.27 4.43 -16.73
C LEU A 51 26.20 4.94 -15.28
N ILE A 52 27.33 5.33 -14.70
CA ILE A 52 27.37 5.90 -13.34
C ILE A 52 26.57 7.21 -13.28
N GLN A 53 26.64 8.04 -14.31
CA GLN A 53 25.86 9.28 -14.37
C GLN A 53 24.36 9.00 -14.45
N CYS A 54 23.94 8.03 -15.27
CA CYS A 54 22.55 7.58 -15.35
C CYS A 54 22.05 7.04 -14.00
N LEU A 55 22.79 6.10 -13.40
CA LEU A 55 22.43 5.53 -12.09
C LEU A 55 22.32 6.59 -10.99
N LYS A 56 23.19 7.61 -11.01
CA LYS A 56 23.09 8.75 -10.08
C LYS A 56 21.81 9.55 -10.30
N SER A 57 21.35 9.67 -11.53
CA SER A 57 20.06 10.32 -11.83
C SER A 57 18.89 9.49 -11.33
N ASP A 58 18.88 8.20 -11.64
CA ASP A 58 17.81 7.28 -11.23
C ASP A 58 17.68 7.24 -9.70
N ILE A 59 18.80 7.19 -8.97
CA ILE A 59 18.79 7.24 -7.49
C ILE A 59 18.16 8.54 -6.97
N ARG A 60 18.40 9.68 -7.62
CA ARG A 60 17.78 10.95 -7.23
C ARG A 60 16.27 10.90 -7.46
N GLU A 61 15.84 10.46 -8.63
CA GLU A 61 14.42 10.36 -8.97
C GLU A 61 13.67 9.41 -8.04
N LEU A 62 14.25 8.24 -7.76
CA LEU A 62 13.69 7.27 -6.83
C LEU A 62 13.58 7.81 -5.40
N ARG A 63 14.57 8.58 -4.94
CA ARG A 63 14.51 9.24 -3.63
C ARG A 63 13.38 10.26 -3.57
N THR A 64 13.25 11.11 -4.58
CA THR A 64 12.16 12.09 -4.65
C THR A 64 10.80 11.40 -4.70
N ALA A 65 10.64 10.34 -5.49
CA ALA A 65 9.41 9.57 -5.56
C ALA A 65 9.06 8.91 -4.21
N LEU A 66 10.07 8.38 -3.49
CA LEU A 66 9.89 7.79 -2.17
C LEU A 66 9.46 8.83 -1.13
N GLU A 67 10.07 10.02 -1.14
CA GLU A 67 9.71 11.12 -0.24
C GLU A 67 8.28 11.59 -0.48
N GLN A 68 7.89 11.78 -1.75
CA GLN A 68 6.52 12.14 -2.12
C GLN A 68 5.51 11.08 -1.68
N ARG A 69 5.81 9.80 -1.92
CA ARG A 69 4.96 8.68 -1.49
C ARG A 69 4.81 8.64 0.03
N ASN A 70 5.91 8.84 0.76
CA ASN A 70 5.87 8.86 2.23
C ASN A 70 5.03 10.03 2.76
N LEU A 71 5.16 11.22 2.16
CA LEU A 71 4.34 12.38 2.52
C LEU A 71 2.85 12.12 2.25
N HIS A 72 2.52 11.52 1.11
CA HIS A 72 1.14 11.18 0.76
C HIS A 72 0.57 10.11 1.71
N TYR A 73 1.35 9.07 2.02
CA TYR A 73 0.98 8.04 2.99
C TYR A 73 0.65 8.65 4.35
N GLN A 74 1.53 9.51 4.90
CA GLN A 74 1.31 10.13 6.21
C GLN A 74 0.06 11.03 6.23
N LYS A 75 -0.21 11.76 5.15
CA LYS A 75 -1.43 12.59 5.04
C LYS A 75 -2.69 11.73 5.03
N THR A 76 -2.69 10.68 4.22
CA THR A 76 -3.82 9.75 4.07
C THR A 76 -4.10 9.00 5.37
N GLU A 77 -3.04 8.49 6.02
CA GLU A 77 -3.13 7.82 7.32
C GLU A 77 -3.76 8.74 8.37
N LYS A 78 -3.29 9.98 8.51
CA LYS A 78 -3.86 10.97 9.44
C LYS A 78 -5.33 11.27 9.13
N TYR A 79 -5.65 11.43 7.84
CA TYR A 79 -7.02 11.68 7.39
C TYR A 79 -7.95 10.51 7.76
N PHE A 80 -7.54 9.26 7.50
CA PHE A 80 -8.33 8.08 7.85
C PHE A 80 -8.51 7.95 9.36
N VAL A 81 -7.44 8.06 10.15
CA VAL A 81 -7.52 7.97 11.61
C VAL A 81 -8.48 9.03 12.18
N ALA A 82 -8.38 10.27 11.72
CA ALA A 82 -9.27 11.35 12.16
C ALA A 82 -10.73 11.10 11.76
N THR A 83 -10.96 10.64 10.53
CA THR A 83 -12.29 10.36 9.98
C THR A 83 -12.97 9.22 10.74
N ILE A 84 -12.28 8.09 10.91
CA ILE A 84 -12.80 6.91 11.61
C ILE A 84 -13.14 7.27 13.07
N LYS A 85 -12.25 7.99 13.77
CA LYS A 85 -12.52 8.45 15.15
C LYS A 85 -13.76 9.35 15.23
N CYS A 86 -13.85 10.34 14.33
CA CYS A 86 -14.97 11.28 14.30
C CYS A 86 -16.31 10.60 14.06
N TYR A 87 -16.40 9.75 13.03
CA TYR A 87 -17.66 9.06 12.71
C TYR A 87 -18.05 8.02 13.76
N PHE A 88 -17.08 7.33 14.36
CA PHE A 88 -17.35 6.39 15.45
C PHE A 88 -18.00 7.09 16.64
N SER A 89 -17.42 8.20 17.11
CA SER A 89 -18.00 8.98 18.21
C SER A 89 -19.39 9.53 17.85
N LYS A 90 -19.58 10.05 16.63
CA LYS A 90 -20.90 10.54 16.17
C LYS A 90 -21.99 9.47 16.20
N ILE A 91 -21.67 8.24 15.79
CA ILE A 91 -22.66 7.14 15.82
C ILE A 91 -22.96 6.74 17.26
N LEU A 92 -21.95 6.65 18.14
CA LEU A 92 -22.18 6.36 19.55
C LEU A 92 -23.06 7.42 20.22
N GLU A 93 -22.86 8.69 19.91
CA GLU A 93 -23.66 9.81 20.44
C GLU A 93 -25.14 9.69 20.06
N SER A 94 -25.48 9.09 18.90
CA SER A 94 -26.88 8.82 18.51
C SER A 94 -27.63 7.92 19.49
N ARG A 95 -26.90 7.19 20.35
CA ARG A 95 -27.43 6.35 21.43
C ARG A 95 -27.09 6.88 22.83
N GLN A 96 -26.60 8.11 22.92
CA GLN A 96 -26.12 8.71 24.17
C GLN A 96 -24.98 7.89 24.79
N PHE A 97 -24.25 7.13 23.97
CA PHE A 97 -23.01 6.48 24.37
C PHE A 97 -21.87 7.47 24.19
N LYS A 98 -20.84 7.35 25.02
CA LYS A 98 -19.57 8.04 24.82
C LYS A 98 -18.53 7.00 24.42
N GLY A 99 -17.61 7.37 23.54
CA GLY A 99 -16.54 6.47 23.17
C GLY A 99 -15.61 7.03 22.12
N TYR A 100 -14.46 6.38 22.02
CA TYR A 100 -13.42 6.73 21.08
C TYR A 100 -12.65 5.48 20.67
N ILE A 101 -11.89 5.62 19.60
CA ILE A 101 -10.98 4.58 19.13
C ILE A 101 -9.58 5.00 19.55
N ASP A 102 -8.92 4.15 20.33
CA ASP A 102 -7.51 4.28 20.60
C ASP A 102 -6.72 3.47 19.57
N ILE A 103 -5.78 4.12 18.88
CA ILE A 103 -4.95 3.49 17.86
C ILE A 103 -3.51 3.82 18.22
N LYS A 104 -2.78 2.81 18.71
CA LYS A 104 -1.38 2.94 19.10
C LYS A 104 -0.52 2.33 18.00
N LYS A 105 0.11 3.20 17.22
CA LYS A 105 0.83 2.79 16.00
C LYS A 105 2.09 1.99 16.32
N GLU A 106 2.81 2.40 17.37
CA GLU A 106 4.06 1.77 17.83
C GLU A 106 3.80 0.35 18.31
N GLU A 107 2.70 0.15 19.03
CA GLU A 107 2.28 -1.16 19.58
C GLU A 107 1.49 -1.99 18.55
N LYS A 108 1.07 -1.39 17.44
CA LYS A 108 0.17 -1.99 16.43
C LYS A 108 -1.14 -2.50 17.03
N THR A 109 -1.67 -1.76 18.01
CA THR A 109 -2.91 -2.10 18.71
C THR A 109 -4.02 -1.11 18.37
N LEU A 110 -5.25 -1.62 18.36
CA LEU A 110 -6.47 -0.83 18.22
C LEU A 110 -7.44 -1.27 19.30
N GLU A 111 -7.93 -0.32 20.09
CA GLU A 111 -8.90 -0.56 21.15
C GLU A 111 -10.12 0.33 20.96
N LEU A 112 -11.31 -0.28 21.02
CA LEU A 112 -12.57 0.44 21.02
C LEU A 112 -12.99 0.66 22.48
N VAL A 113 -13.04 1.93 22.87
CA VAL A 113 -13.39 2.33 24.24
C VAL A 113 -14.79 2.92 24.22
N VAL A 114 -15.71 2.30 24.96
CA VAL A 114 -17.14 2.68 24.94
C VAL A 114 -17.68 2.76 26.36
N GLN A 115 -18.50 3.77 26.62
CA GLN A 115 -19.19 4.00 27.88
C GLN A 115 -20.69 4.15 27.61
N PRO A 116 -21.48 3.10 27.91
CA PRO A 116 -22.92 3.15 27.84
C PRO A 116 -23.52 4.00 28.97
N GLN A 117 -24.70 4.58 28.74
CA GLN A 117 -25.38 5.44 29.71
C GLN A 117 -25.89 4.70 30.97
N HIS A 118 -26.19 3.41 30.85
CA HIS A 118 -26.74 2.59 31.94
C HIS A 118 -25.75 1.54 32.49
N GLY A 119 -24.51 1.54 31.98
CA GLY A 119 -23.43 0.70 32.50
C GLY A 119 -22.76 1.37 33.70
N SER A 120 -22.49 0.58 34.74
CA SER A 120 -21.76 0.96 35.96
C SER A 120 -20.61 1.94 35.65
N GLN A 121 -20.50 2.99 36.46
CA GLN A 121 -19.66 4.19 36.31
C GLN A 121 -18.17 3.99 35.92
N GLY A 122 -17.89 3.48 34.72
CA GLY A 122 -16.53 3.21 34.28
C GLY A 122 -16.41 3.12 32.76
N THR A 123 -15.36 3.72 32.24
CA THR A 123 -14.88 3.49 30.88
C THR A 123 -14.59 2.00 30.71
N THR A 124 -15.25 1.33 29.76
CA THR A 124 -15.10 -0.11 29.57
C THR A 124 -14.60 -0.42 28.16
N THR A 125 -13.60 -1.31 28.08
CA THR A 125 -13.22 -1.94 26.82
C THR A 125 -14.38 -2.80 26.31
N THR A 126 -14.46 -3.03 25.00
CA THR A 126 -15.51 -3.85 24.36
C THR A 126 -15.74 -5.23 24.99
N ALA A 127 -14.74 -5.79 25.67
CA ALA A 127 -14.85 -7.07 26.39
C ALA A 127 -15.87 -7.05 27.54
N ASN A 128 -16.12 -5.89 28.15
CA ASN A 128 -17.01 -5.73 29.31
C ASN A 128 -18.40 -5.19 28.95
N LEU A 129 -18.69 -5.01 27.64
CA LEU A 129 -19.98 -4.56 27.15
C LEU A 129 -21.00 -5.70 27.14
N SER A 130 -22.28 -5.38 27.27
CA SER A 130 -23.34 -6.35 26.97
C SER A 130 -23.29 -6.77 25.49
N GLY A 131 -23.86 -7.93 25.15
CA GLY A 131 -23.84 -8.43 23.76
C GLY A 131 -24.44 -7.44 22.75
N GLY A 132 -25.50 -6.73 23.13
CA GLY A 132 -26.13 -5.70 22.30
C GLY A 132 -25.27 -4.45 22.14
N GLU A 133 -24.65 -3.96 23.22
CA GLU A 133 -23.73 -2.81 23.18
C GLU A 133 -22.47 -3.12 22.39
N ARG A 134 -21.93 -4.33 22.52
CA ARG A 134 -20.79 -4.80 21.73
C ARG A 134 -21.15 -4.80 20.24
N SER A 135 -22.29 -5.38 19.88
CA SER A 135 -22.75 -5.45 18.48
C SER A 135 -22.98 -4.05 17.90
N PHE A 136 -23.58 -3.14 18.66
CA PHE A 136 -23.79 -1.76 18.23
C PHE A 136 -22.46 -1.03 17.98
N SER A 137 -21.52 -1.17 18.92
CA SER A 137 -20.20 -0.57 18.82
C SER A 137 -19.41 -1.13 17.63
N THR A 138 -19.54 -2.43 17.35
CA THR A 138 -18.93 -3.06 16.18
C THR A 138 -19.50 -2.49 14.88
N VAL A 139 -20.81 -2.32 14.76
CA VAL A 139 -21.41 -1.71 13.56
C VAL A 139 -21.04 -0.24 13.42
N ALA A 140 -20.97 0.50 14.54
CA ALA A 140 -20.50 1.89 14.54
C ALA A 140 -19.05 1.99 14.02
N PHE A 141 -18.18 1.06 14.41
CA PHE A 141 -16.81 0.97 13.91
C PHE A 141 -16.75 0.58 12.43
N LEU A 142 -17.56 -0.39 12.01
CA LEU A 142 -17.63 -0.79 10.61
C LEU A 142 -18.08 0.37 9.71
N TYR A 143 -19.12 1.10 10.12
CA TYR A 143 -19.59 2.27 9.41
C TYR A 143 -18.50 3.33 9.28
N SER A 144 -17.73 3.58 10.35
CA SER A 144 -16.68 4.60 10.32
C SER A 144 -15.53 4.21 9.39
N LEU A 145 -15.21 2.92 9.28
CA LEU A 145 -14.30 2.38 8.26
C LEU A 145 -14.84 2.59 6.84
N TRP A 146 -16.13 2.36 6.61
CA TRP A 146 -16.75 2.58 5.30
C TRP A 146 -16.75 4.05 4.85
N GLN A 147 -16.52 5.01 5.75
CA GLN A 147 -16.31 6.41 5.34
C GLN A 147 -14.96 6.64 4.64
N CYS A 148 -13.99 5.75 4.85
CA CYS A 148 -12.67 5.84 4.24
C CYS A 148 -12.48 4.84 3.09
N MET A 149 -13.47 3.98 2.84
CA MET A 149 -13.39 2.88 1.88
C MET A 149 -14.51 2.98 0.86
N GLU A 150 -14.16 2.80 -0.42
CA GLU A 150 -15.09 2.79 -1.55
C GLU A 150 -14.97 1.45 -2.28
N PHE A 151 -15.64 0.43 -1.76
CA PHE A 151 -15.77 -0.85 -2.43
C PHE A 151 -17.06 -0.89 -3.24
N PRO A 152 -17.09 -1.57 -4.40
CA PRO A 152 -18.29 -1.64 -5.23
C PRO A 152 -19.45 -2.39 -4.57
N PHE A 153 -19.15 -3.31 -3.63
CA PHE A 153 -20.13 -4.12 -2.92
C PHE A 153 -19.81 -4.24 -1.44
N TYR A 154 -20.84 -4.27 -0.61
CA TYR A 154 -20.76 -4.48 0.83
C TYR A 154 -21.74 -5.56 1.27
N PHE A 155 -21.25 -6.54 2.02
CA PHE A 155 -22.05 -7.61 2.61
C PHE A 155 -21.89 -7.58 4.12
N LEU A 156 -23.00 -7.68 4.83
CA LEU A 156 -23.01 -7.82 6.28
C LEU A 156 -24.00 -8.90 6.67
N ASP A 157 -23.57 -9.83 7.51
CA ASP A 157 -24.37 -10.95 7.99
C ASP A 157 -24.47 -10.92 9.51
N GLU A 158 -25.61 -11.38 10.03
CA GLU A 158 -25.91 -11.53 11.46
C GLU A 158 -25.58 -10.32 12.35
N PHE A 159 -25.62 -9.10 11.80
CA PHE A 159 -25.17 -7.89 12.51
C PHE A 159 -26.05 -7.49 13.68
N ASP A 160 -27.29 -8.00 13.75
CA ASP A 160 -28.31 -7.60 14.72
C ASP A 160 -28.71 -8.72 15.69
N VAL A 161 -28.05 -9.88 15.67
CA VAL A 161 -28.45 -11.07 16.45
C VAL A 161 -28.56 -10.81 17.95
N TYR A 162 -27.66 -10.00 18.52
CA TYR A 162 -27.65 -9.69 19.95
C TYR A 162 -28.27 -8.33 20.29
N MET A 163 -28.87 -7.64 19.31
CA MET A 163 -29.42 -6.31 19.51
C MET A 163 -30.88 -6.38 19.99
N ASP A 164 -31.24 -5.48 20.90
CA ASP A 164 -32.64 -5.22 21.21
C ASP A 164 -33.34 -4.51 20.04
N LYS A 165 -34.68 -4.43 20.09
CA LYS A 165 -35.48 -3.82 19.02
C LYS A 165 -35.10 -2.36 18.74
N LEU A 166 -34.73 -1.60 19.77
CA LEU A 166 -34.39 -0.18 19.64
C LEU A 166 -33.03 0.02 18.96
N ASN A 167 -32.00 -0.70 19.40
CA ASN A 167 -30.67 -0.64 18.81
C ASN A 167 -30.67 -1.18 17.39
N ARG A 168 -31.40 -2.27 17.14
CA ARG A 168 -31.56 -2.84 15.79
C ARG A 168 -32.15 -1.83 14.81
N THR A 169 -33.25 -1.17 15.19
CA THR A 169 -33.91 -0.17 14.32
C THR A 169 -32.94 0.95 13.95
N LYS A 170 -32.22 1.50 14.94
CA LYS A 170 -31.22 2.56 14.71
C LYS A 170 -30.07 2.11 13.81
N VAL A 171 -29.52 0.91 14.05
CA VAL A 171 -28.43 0.38 13.22
C VAL A 171 -28.86 0.20 11.78
N ILE A 172 -30.05 -0.36 11.56
CA ILE A 172 -30.60 -0.54 10.22
C ILE A 172 -30.81 0.82 9.55
N ASP A 173 -31.36 1.81 10.25
CA ASP A 173 -31.55 3.15 9.69
C ASP A 173 -30.21 3.78 9.27
N ILE A 174 -29.16 3.62 10.08
CA ILE A 174 -27.80 4.10 9.77
C ILE A 174 -27.25 3.40 8.52
N LEU A 175 -27.37 2.07 8.44
CA LEU A 175 -26.86 1.27 7.32
C LEU A 175 -27.63 1.58 6.01
N VAL A 176 -28.95 1.69 6.08
CA VAL A 176 -29.80 2.04 4.93
C VAL A 176 -29.54 3.48 4.49
N HIS A 177 -29.38 4.42 5.42
CA HIS A 177 -29.04 5.81 5.09
C HIS A 177 -27.69 5.88 4.37
N HIS A 178 -26.69 5.14 4.85
CA HIS A 178 -25.38 5.02 4.18
C HIS A 178 -25.50 4.53 2.75
N ALA A 179 -26.22 3.42 2.56
CA ALA A 179 -26.45 2.84 1.26
C ALA A 179 -27.14 3.83 0.30
N LYS A 180 -28.17 4.55 0.79
CA LYS A 180 -28.90 5.56 0.01
C LYS A 180 -28.02 6.74 -0.39
N SER A 181 -27.08 7.15 0.46
CA SER A 181 -26.12 8.22 0.14
C SER A 181 -25.11 7.86 -0.96
N ARG A 182 -25.03 6.57 -1.33
CA ARG A 182 -24.04 6.04 -2.28
C ARG A 182 -24.72 5.18 -3.34
N PRO A 183 -25.55 5.78 -4.22
CA PRO A 183 -26.37 5.03 -5.19
C PRO A 183 -25.55 4.24 -6.21
N GLN A 184 -24.26 4.54 -6.36
CA GLN A 184 -23.33 3.82 -7.23
C GLN A 184 -22.77 2.52 -6.64
N LEU A 185 -23.04 2.23 -5.36
CA LEU A 185 -22.51 1.07 -4.65
C LEU A 185 -23.64 0.11 -4.27
N GLN A 186 -23.33 -1.19 -4.17
CA GLN A 186 -24.29 -2.21 -3.77
C GLN A 186 -24.12 -2.62 -2.31
N PHE A 187 -25.22 -2.67 -1.56
CA PHE A 187 -25.24 -3.10 -0.17
C PHE A 187 -26.20 -4.27 -0.01
N VAL A 188 -25.73 -5.34 0.65
CA VAL A 188 -26.52 -6.53 0.96
C VAL A 188 -26.39 -6.81 2.45
N PHE A 189 -27.52 -6.83 3.13
CA PHE A 189 -27.60 -7.09 4.55
C PHE A 189 -28.39 -8.38 4.77
N LEU A 190 -27.80 -9.33 5.47
CA LEU A 190 -28.37 -10.62 5.82
C LEU A 190 -28.70 -10.57 7.31
N THR A 191 -29.95 -10.90 7.65
CA THR A 191 -30.39 -10.99 9.04
C THR A 191 -31.45 -12.08 9.18
N PRO A 192 -31.41 -12.89 10.26
CA PRO A 192 -32.46 -13.85 10.58
C PRO A 192 -33.69 -13.17 11.19
N GLN A 193 -33.63 -11.87 11.48
CA GLN A 193 -34.68 -11.12 12.15
C GLN A 193 -35.68 -10.52 11.14
N ASP A 194 -36.91 -10.32 11.61
CA ASP A 194 -37.93 -9.66 10.79
C ASP A 194 -37.60 -8.17 10.56
N VAL A 195 -37.58 -7.80 9.28
CA VAL A 195 -37.28 -6.45 8.76
C VAL A 195 -38.50 -5.76 8.13
N SER A 196 -39.72 -6.29 8.36
CA SER A 196 -40.97 -5.77 7.79
C SER A 196 -41.26 -4.29 8.12
N PHE A 197 -40.55 -3.69 9.08
CA PHE A 197 -40.68 -2.29 9.47
C PHE A 197 -39.87 -1.31 8.58
N ILE A 198 -39.02 -1.80 7.68
CA ILE A 198 -38.16 -0.98 6.81
C ILE A 198 -38.96 -0.37 5.64
N SER A 199 -38.57 0.82 5.20
CA SER A 199 -39.15 1.53 4.03
C SER A 199 -39.18 0.67 2.75
N LYS A 200 -40.17 0.94 1.88
CA LYS A 200 -40.38 0.30 0.57
C LYS A 200 -39.25 0.52 -0.45
N ASP A 201 -38.30 1.42 -0.18
CA ASP A 201 -37.20 1.71 -1.11
C ASP A 201 -36.06 0.67 -1.06
N VAL A 202 -36.19 -0.37 -0.23
CA VAL A 202 -35.21 -1.45 -0.08
C VAL A 202 -35.80 -2.74 -0.67
N SER A 203 -35.00 -3.47 -1.46
CA SER A 203 -35.40 -4.79 -1.95
C SER A 203 -35.23 -5.82 -0.83
N ILE A 204 -36.35 -6.34 -0.32
CA ILE A 204 -36.36 -7.35 0.74
C ILE A 204 -36.57 -8.73 0.11
N LEU A 205 -35.57 -9.59 0.21
CA LEU A 205 -35.65 -11.00 -0.17
C LEU A 205 -35.81 -11.85 1.09
N ARG A 206 -37.03 -12.37 1.33
CA ARG A 206 -37.29 -13.31 2.43
C ARG A 206 -37.04 -14.73 1.95
N LEU A 207 -36.09 -15.42 2.58
CA LEU A 207 -35.84 -16.84 2.34
C LEU A 207 -36.91 -17.70 3.02
N ALA A 208 -37.15 -18.89 2.47
CA ALA A 208 -38.01 -19.90 3.10
C ALA A 208 -37.36 -20.39 4.41
N ASP A 209 -38.21 -20.83 5.35
CA ASP A 209 -37.71 -21.38 6.61
C ASP A 209 -36.84 -22.62 6.34
N PRO A 210 -35.68 -22.77 7.02
CA PRO A 210 -34.78 -23.89 6.79
C PRO A 210 -35.43 -25.23 7.18
N GLU A 211 -35.22 -26.26 6.37
CA GLU A 211 -35.67 -27.62 6.67
C GLU A 211 -34.97 -28.13 7.93
N ARG A 212 -35.72 -28.28 9.03
CA ARG A 212 -35.20 -28.87 10.26
C ARG A 212 -35.18 -30.39 10.12
N ILE A 213 -34.02 -30.95 9.77
CA ILE A 213 -33.78 -32.39 9.92
C ILE A 213 -33.83 -32.68 11.42
N ARG A 214 -34.89 -33.36 11.88
CA ARG A 214 -34.96 -33.86 13.26
C ARG A 214 -33.85 -34.89 13.41
N ALA A 215 -32.85 -34.60 14.24
CA ALA A 215 -31.96 -35.63 14.75
C ALA A 215 -32.80 -36.52 15.67
N GLU A 216 -32.96 -37.79 15.29
CA GLU A 216 -33.53 -38.85 16.11
C GLU A 216 -32.60 -39.22 17.28
#